data_AF-A0AAJ7TNB1-F1
#
_entry.id   AF-A0AAJ7TNB1-F1
#
_cell.length_a   1.000
_cell.length_b   1.000
_cell.length_c   1.000
_cell.angle_alpha   90.00
_cell.angle_beta   90.00
_cell.angle_gamma   90.00
#
_symmetry.space_group_name_H-M   'P 1'
#
loop_
_entity.id
_entity.type
_entity.pdbx_description
1 polymer ?
#
loop_
_entity_poly.entity_id
_entity_poly.type
_entity_poly.pdbx_seq_one_letter_code
_entity_poly.pdbx_strand_id
1 'polypeptide(L)'
;MELQVVAVRRWIEENSRFFTPPVCNKLMHAAQLKVMFVGGLNQREDYHIEEGEELFFQIKGDMCLKIMERGQRRDIHIKEGEMFLLPARVPHSPQRRAGTMGLVIERERQESELDGLRYYVDGSQEVLFERWFRCEDLVTQLAPIIKEFFTSEQCRTRTPLTAAQRVDPPFPLEVEREVEPPLPFSPWLQRQRVNLLEGRAQRPFKGRYETQLKIYGAGQSEGDGEEADTWIWQMEGTSRVAVGDVTLPLGPDDSLLIPAGTRYQWKRDVGCTSLYLVQNPSRKLPYNSH
;
A
#
# COMPACT_ATOMS: atom_id res chain seq x y z
N MET A 1 6.39 -13.41 17.77
CA MET A 1 5.08 -13.50 17.06
C MET A 1 4.99 -14.90 16.49
N GLU A 2 3.89 -15.61 16.72
CA GLU A 2 3.68 -16.94 16.13
C GLU A 2 3.41 -16.78 14.62
N LEU A 3 4.06 -17.59 13.79
CA LEU A 3 3.85 -17.55 12.34
C LEU A 3 2.48 -18.15 12.03
N GLN A 4 1.62 -17.35 11.41
CA GLN A 4 0.26 -17.76 11.06
C GLN A 4 0.04 -17.69 9.56
N VAL A 5 -0.39 -18.82 8.98
CA VAL A 5 -0.90 -18.87 7.61
C VAL A 5 -2.34 -18.37 7.59
N VAL A 6 -2.65 -17.46 6.67
CA VAL A 6 -3.97 -16.82 6.55
C VAL A 6 -4.48 -16.95 5.12
N ALA A 7 -5.57 -17.69 4.93
CA ALA A 7 -6.31 -17.73 3.66
C ALA A 7 -6.99 -16.37 3.40
N VAL A 8 -6.54 -15.64 2.38
CA VAL A 8 -6.87 -14.22 2.19
C VAL A 8 -8.37 -13.99 1.99
N ARG A 9 -9.00 -14.68 1.04
CA ARG A 9 -10.43 -14.52 0.74
C ARG A 9 -11.30 -14.94 1.91
N ARG A 10 -10.96 -16.04 2.58
CA ARG A 10 -11.66 -16.50 3.77
C ARG A 10 -11.58 -15.45 4.88
N TRP A 11 -10.39 -14.88 5.11
CA TRP A 11 -10.21 -13.81 6.10
C TRP A 11 -11.03 -12.57 5.74
N ILE A 12 -11.11 -12.19 4.46
CA ILE A 12 -11.98 -11.09 4.00
C ILE A 12 -13.46 -11.41 4.29
N GLU A 13 -13.93 -12.62 3.99
CA GLU A 13 -15.32 -13.02 4.24
C GLU A 13 -15.68 -12.98 5.74
N GLU A 14 -14.81 -13.56 6.58
CA GLU A 14 -14.94 -13.56 8.05
C GLU A 14 -14.92 -12.14 8.64
N ASN A 15 -14.29 -11.19 7.95
CA ASN A 15 -14.19 -9.79 8.35
C ASN A 15 -15.09 -8.83 7.56
N SER A 16 -16.04 -9.35 6.77
CA SER A 16 -16.92 -8.59 5.88
C SER A 16 -17.57 -7.35 6.53
N ARG A 17 -17.94 -7.44 7.81
CA ARG A 17 -18.53 -6.35 8.60
C ARG A 17 -17.68 -5.07 8.71
N PHE A 18 -16.36 -5.16 8.48
CA PHE A 18 -15.45 -4.02 8.60
C PHE A 18 -15.28 -3.25 7.28
N PHE A 19 -15.73 -3.81 6.15
CA PHE A 19 -15.48 -3.25 4.82
C PHE A 19 -16.62 -2.38 4.28
N THR A 20 -17.60 -2.07 5.13
CA THR A 20 -18.64 -1.08 4.87
C THR A 20 -18.56 0.07 5.88
N PRO A 21 -19.20 1.22 5.61
CA PRO A 21 -19.25 2.31 6.56
C PRO A 21 -19.76 1.86 7.94
N PRO A 22 -19.25 2.44 9.04
CA PRO A 22 -18.32 3.58 9.10
C PRO A 22 -16.82 3.21 9.08
N VAL A 23 -16.46 1.92 9.13
CA VAL A 23 -15.05 1.51 9.29
C VAL A 23 -14.33 1.44 7.94
N CYS A 24 -14.96 0.83 6.94
CA CYS A 24 -14.47 0.64 5.57
C CYS A 24 -13.10 -0.05 5.39
N ASN A 25 -12.38 -0.42 6.44
CA ASN A 25 -11.06 -1.06 6.34
C ASN A 25 -10.78 -2.02 7.51
N LYS A 26 -9.82 -2.92 7.30
CA LYS A 26 -9.25 -3.75 8.38
C LYS A 26 -7.83 -4.17 8.06
N LEU A 27 -6.93 -4.07 9.04
CA LEU A 27 -5.59 -4.66 9.02
C LEU A 27 -5.68 -6.19 9.18
N MET A 28 -5.12 -6.92 8.22
CA MET A 28 -4.78 -8.35 8.35
C MET A 28 -3.50 -8.51 9.17
N HIS A 29 -2.53 -7.66 8.90
CA HIS A 29 -1.28 -7.58 9.65
C HIS A 29 -1.00 -6.13 10.04
N ALA A 30 -0.72 -5.89 11.33
CA ALA A 30 -0.40 -4.59 11.89
C ALA A 30 1.05 -4.57 12.44
N ALA A 31 2.00 -5.14 11.70
CA ALA A 31 3.40 -5.29 12.09
C ALA A 31 4.27 -4.18 11.47
N GLN A 32 5.55 -4.44 11.17
CA GLN A 32 6.36 -3.47 10.40
C GLN A 32 5.76 -3.27 9.02
N LEU A 33 5.25 -4.34 8.40
CA LEU A 33 4.38 -4.22 7.24
C LEU A 33 2.91 -4.14 7.67
N LYS A 34 2.20 -3.13 7.16
CA LYS A 34 0.76 -2.95 7.37
C LYS A 34 0.04 -3.51 6.13
N VAL A 35 -0.54 -4.70 6.27
CA VAL A 35 -1.33 -5.35 5.21
C VAL A 35 -2.80 -5.15 5.53
N MET A 36 -3.51 -4.38 4.72
CA MET A 36 -4.90 -4.04 4.99
C MET A 36 -5.81 -4.24 3.78
N PHE A 37 -7.07 -4.53 4.08
CA PHE A 37 -8.13 -4.61 3.08
C PHE A 37 -9.13 -3.48 3.32
N VAL A 38 -9.56 -2.85 2.23
CA VAL A 38 -10.37 -1.64 2.26
C VAL A 38 -11.54 -1.79 1.30
N GLY A 39 -12.76 -1.65 1.83
CA GLY A 39 -14.00 -1.61 1.07
C GLY A 39 -14.53 -0.19 0.89
N GLY A 40 -15.84 -0.07 0.70
CA GLY A 40 -16.53 1.20 0.51
C GLY A 40 -18.02 1.11 0.86
N LEU A 41 -18.81 2.18 0.74
CA LEU A 41 -18.52 3.50 0.18
C LEU A 41 -17.58 4.34 1.07
N ASN A 42 -16.50 4.89 0.50
CA ASN A 42 -15.65 5.87 1.18
C ASN A 42 -15.19 6.92 0.15
N GLN A 43 -15.70 8.15 0.30
CA GLN A 43 -15.32 9.31 -0.51
C GLN A 43 -14.83 10.40 0.44
N ARG A 44 -13.73 11.05 0.09
CA ARG A 44 -13.06 12.02 0.95
C ARG A 44 -12.38 13.12 0.14
N GLU A 45 -12.28 14.31 0.74
CA GLU A 45 -11.65 15.49 0.12
C GLU A 45 -10.17 15.64 0.52
N ASP A 46 -9.76 15.01 1.61
CA ASP A 46 -8.40 15.11 2.10
C ASP A 46 -7.43 14.26 1.28
N TYR A 47 -6.21 14.76 1.19
CA TYR A 47 -5.05 14.13 0.62
C TYR A 47 -4.11 13.74 1.76
N HIS A 48 -3.81 12.46 1.85
CA HIS A 48 -2.77 11.94 2.72
C HIS A 48 -1.43 12.03 2.01
N ILE A 49 -0.38 12.27 2.80
CA ILE A 49 1.00 12.42 2.37
C ILE A 49 1.83 11.63 3.38
N GLU A 50 2.63 10.70 2.91
CA GLU A 50 3.56 9.97 3.77
C GLU A 50 4.92 9.80 3.08
N GLU A 51 5.93 9.46 3.85
CA GLU A 51 7.28 9.23 3.32
C GLU A 51 7.56 7.77 2.90
N GLY A 52 6.63 6.86 3.21
CA GLY A 52 6.62 5.49 2.68
C GLY A 52 5.91 5.41 1.32
N GLU A 53 5.94 4.22 0.72
CA GLU A 53 5.22 3.93 -0.53
C GLU A 53 3.96 3.09 -0.23
N GLU A 54 2.95 3.18 -1.10
CA GLU A 54 1.71 2.42 -0.97
C GLU A 54 1.46 1.55 -2.20
N LEU A 55 1.32 0.24 -1.99
CA LEU A 55 0.81 -0.67 -3.01
C LEU A 55 -0.72 -0.76 -2.92
N PHE A 56 -1.39 -0.52 -4.02
CA PHE A 56 -2.83 -0.76 -4.20
C PHE A 56 -3.04 -1.96 -5.12
N PHE A 57 -3.96 -2.86 -4.77
CA PHE A 57 -4.41 -3.93 -5.66
C PHE A 57 -5.93 -4.14 -5.52
N GLN A 58 -6.69 -3.89 -6.58
CA GLN A 58 -8.14 -4.05 -6.56
C GLN A 58 -8.52 -5.52 -6.78
N ILE A 59 -9.11 -6.14 -5.75
CA ILE A 59 -9.59 -7.53 -5.79
C ILE A 59 -11.02 -7.58 -6.33
N LYS A 60 -11.84 -6.59 -5.98
CA LYS A 60 -13.22 -6.47 -6.46
C LYS A 60 -13.59 -5.01 -6.72
N GLY A 61 -14.18 -4.75 -7.88
CA GLY A 61 -14.62 -3.45 -8.34
C GLY A 61 -13.49 -2.43 -8.50
N ASP A 62 -13.87 -1.23 -8.92
CA ASP A 62 -12.91 -0.18 -9.27
C ASP A 62 -12.78 0.87 -8.15
N MET A 63 -11.61 1.50 -8.07
CA MET A 63 -11.40 2.70 -7.27
C MET A 63 -10.77 3.83 -8.10
N CYS A 64 -10.85 5.05 -7.60
CA CYS A 64 -10.09 6.18 -8.12
C CYS A 64 -9.17 6.70 -7.02
N LEU A 65 -7.87 6.79 -7.30
CA LEU A 65 -6.90 7.44 -6.43
C LEU A 65 -6.59 8.82 -7.02
N LYS A 66 -7.10 9.88 -6.40
CA LYS A 66 -6.77 11.23 -6.82
C LYS A 66 -5.39 11.58 -6.29
N ILE A 67 -4.50 12.05 -7.13
CA ILE A 67 -3.15 12.46 -6.73
C ILE A 67 -2.86 13.90 -7.12
N MET A 68 -1.84 14.49 -6.52
CA MET A 68 -1.23 15.74 -6.99
C MET A 68 0.05 15.42 -7.76
N GLU A 69 0.03 15.62 -9.08
CA GLU A 69 1.15 15.39 -9.99
C GLU A 69 1.40 16.66 -10.81
N ARG A 70 2.63 17.19 -10.74
CA ARG A 70 3.13 18.43 -11.35
C ARG A 70 2.24 19.63 -11.01
N GLY A 71 1.84 19.67 -9.73
CA GLY A 71 0.86 20.61 -9.19
C GLY A 71 -0.59 20.35 -9.63
N GLN A 72 -0.87 19.46 -10.56
CA GLN A 72 -2.23 19.22 -11.07
C GLN A 72 -2.89 18.03 -10.38
N ARG A 73 -4.22 18.10 -10.22
CA ARG A 73 -5.01 16.95 -9.78
C ARG A 73 -5.07 15.94 -10.92
N ARG A 74 -4.72 14.69 -10.64
CA ARG A 74 -4.83 13.58 -11.58
C ARG A 74 -5.61 12.44 -10.94
N ASP A 75 -6.59 11.91 -11.68
CA ASP A 75 -7.42 10.80 -11.23
C ASP A 75 -6.86 9.47 -11.77
N ILE A 76 -6.20 8.70 -10.90
CA ILE A 76 -5.70 7.36 -11.23
C ILE A 76 -6.83 6.35 -11.03
N HIS A 77 -7.36 5.84 -12.14
CA HIS A 77 -8.41 4.82 -12.11
C HIS A 77 -7.77 3.44 -12.01
N ILE A 78 -7.94 2.78 -10.87
CA ILE A 78 -7.42 1.43 -10.60
C ILE A 78 -8.61 0.48 -10.69
N LYS A 79 -8.69 -0.29 -11.77
CA LYS A 79 -9.80 -1.21 -12.04
C LYS A 79 -9.64 -2.53 -11.31
N GLU A 80 -10.72 -3.31 -11.21
CA GLU A 80 -10.67 -4.68 -10.72
C GLU A 80 -9.55 -5.49 -11.41
N GLY A 81 -8.69 -6.14 -10.62
CA GLY A 81 -7.54 -6.89 -11.10
C GLY A 81 -6.30 -6.06 -11.44
N GLU A 82 -6.32 -4.73 -11.24
CA GLU A 82 -5.16 -3.86 -11.46
C GLU A 82 -4.39 -3.57 -10.17
N MET A 83 -3.06 -3.55 -10.28
CA MET A 83 -2.13 -3.10 -9.24
C MET A 83 -1.62 -1.70 -9.55
N PHE A 84 -1.37 -0.89 -8.53
CA PHE A 84 -0.74 0.42 -8.68
C PHE A 84 0.20 0.66 -7.49
N LEU A 85 1.41 1.15 -7.75
CA LEU A 85 2.40 1.45 -6.72
C LEU A 85 2.64 2.95 -6.67
N LEU A 86 2.20 3.57 -5.58
CA LEU A 86 2.34 4.99 -5.33
C LEU A 86 3.74 5.28 -4.76
N PRO A 87 4.54 6.15 -5.41
CA PRO A 87 5.80 6.61 -4.85
C PRO A 87 5.60 7.39 -3.55
N ALA A 88 6.66 7.42 -2.73
CA ALA A 88 6.67 8.21 -1.51
C ALA A 88 6.42 9.70 -1.75
N ARG A 89 5.76 10.36 -0.80
CA ARG A 89 5.54 11.81 -0.71
C ARG A 89 4.62 12.39 -1.79
N VAL A 90 3.88 11.54 -2.50
CA VAL A 90 2.83 11.97 -3.44
C VAL A 90 1.54 12.20 -2.65
N PRO A 91 0.98 13.43 -2.62
CA PRO A 91 -0.33 13.66 -2.00
C PRO A 91 -1.40 12.86 -2.74
N HIS A 92 -2.18 12.07 -2.00
CA HIS A 92 -3.15 11.15 -2.60
C HIS A 92 -4.45 11.05 -1.79
N SER A 93 -5.57 10.84 -2.46
CA SER A 93 -6.93 10.83 -1.89
C SER A 93 -7.74 9.67 -2.48
N PRO A 94 -7.83 8.52 -1.79
CA PRO A 94 -8.50 7.33 -2.31
C PRO A 94 -10.04 7.48 -2.28
N GLN A 95 -10.68 7.11 -3.39
CA GLN A 95 -12.12 7.16 -3.60
C GLN A 95 -12.64 5.75 -3.92
N ARG A 96 -13.47 5.20 -3.03
CA ARG A 96 -13.97 3.83 -3.11
C ARG A 96 -15.49 3.80 -3.19
N ARG A 97 -16.02 3.05 -4.16
CA ARG A 97 -17.47 2.81 -4.31
C ARG A 97 -17.94 1.67 -3.40
N ALA A 98 -19.24 1.61 -3.14
CA ALA A 98 -19.84 0.49 -2.41
C ALA A 98 -19.59 -0.84 -3.14
N GLY A 99 -19.40 -1.92 -2.38
CA GLY A 99 -19.22 -3.27 -2.92
C GLY A 99 -17.83 -3.55 -3.53
N THR A 100 -16.87 -2.65 -3.35
CA THR A 100 -15.48 -2.83 -3.77
C THR A 100 -14.63 -3.49 -2.68
N MET A 101 -13.50 -4.06 -3.06
CA MET A 101 -12.48 -4.61 -2.16
C MET A 101 -11.10 -4.34 -2.75
N GLY A 102 -10.26 -3.63 -2.02
CA GLY A 102 -8.87 -3.38 -2.37
C GLY A 102 -7.91 -3.83 -1.28
N LEU A 103 -6.78 -4.37 -1.66
CA LEU A 103 -5.59 -4.54 -0.83
C LEU A 103 -4.80 -3.22 -0.85
N VAL A 104 -4.39 -2.75 0.32
CA VAL A 104 -3.39 -1.69 0.49
C VAL A 104 -2.26 -2.25 1.35
N ILE A 105 -1.02 -2.01 0.93
CA ILE A 105 0.16 -2.34 1.71
C ILE A 105 1.05 -1.11 1.83
N GLU A 106 1.37 -0.78 3.08
CA GLU A 106 2.31 0.25 3.50
C GLU A 106 3.20 -0.30 4.64
N ARG A 107 4.11 0.52 5.15
CA ARG A 107 4.99 0.14 6.26
C ARG A 107 4.91 1.10 7.43
N GLU A 108 5.28 0.59 8.60
CA GLU A 108 5.55 1.39 9.77
C GLU A 108 6.56 2.51 9.47
N ARG A 109 6.29 3.68 10.05
CA ARG A 109 7.11 4.87 9.88
C ARG A 109 8.40 4.76 10.69
N GLN A 110 9.49 5.25 10.13
CA GLN A 110 10.71 5.53 10.91
C GLN A 110 10.44 6.68 11.88
N GLU A 111 11.21 6.76 12.96
CA GLU A 111 11.05 7.81 13.98
C GLU A 111 11.15 9.25 13.43
N SER A 112 11.95 9.44 12.38
CA SER A 112 12.10 10.74 11.72
C SER A 112 11.00 11.06 10.70
N GLU A 113 10.14 10.10 10.37
CA GLU A 113 9.15 10.28 9.32
C GLU A 113 7.87 10.93 9.84
N LEU A 114 7.30 11.81 9.01
CA LEU A 114 6.03 12.47 9.28
C LEU A 114 5.00 12.16 8.20
N ASP A 115 3.75 12.10 8.63
CA ASP A 115 2.59 12.06 7.76
C ASP A 115 1.93 13.44 7.72
N GLY A 116 1.30 13.75 6.60
CA GLY A 116 0.53 14.96 6.37
C GLY A 116 -0.89 14.63 5.96
N LEU A 117 -1.86 15.35 6.52
CA LEU A 117 -3.23 15.38 6.00
C LEU A 117 -3.51 16.78 5.49
N ARG A 118 -3.93 16.88 4.22
CA ARG A 118 -4.09 18.17 3.55
C ARG A 118 -5.43 18.25 2.80
N TYR A 119 -6.07 19.40 2.88
CA TYR A 119 -7.20 19.78 2.03
C TYR A 119 -6.76 20.90 1.11
N TYR A 120 -7.31 20.92 -0.10
CA TYR A 120 -7.02 21.92 -1.12
C TYR A 120 -8.27 22.76 -1.42
N VAL A 121 -8.08 24.00 -1.85
CA VAL A 121 -9.18 24.81 -2.38
C VAL A 121 -9.68 24.16 -3.69
N ASP A 122 -10.99 24.10 -3.89
CA ASP A 122 -11.58 23.48 -5.07
C ASP A 122 -11.06 24.09 -6.38
N GLY A 123 -10.64 23.24 -7.31
CA GLY A 123 -10.09 23.66 -8.60
C GLY A 123 -8.70 24.31 -8.54
N SER A 124 -8.06 24.38 -7.37
CA SER A 124 -6.74 24.99 -7.20
C SER A 124 -5.74 24.07 -6.49
N GLN A 125 -4.46 24.50 -6.51
CA GLN A 125 -3.33 23.87 -5.83
C GLN A 125 -3.08 24.46 -4.44
N GLU A 126 -3.86 25.47 -4.05
CA GLU A 126 -3.67 26.17 -2.79
C GLU A 126 -4.15 25.31 -1.63
N VAL A 127 -3.32 25.28 -0.59
CA VAL A 127 -3.62 24.56 0.65
C VAL A 127 -4.72 25.27 1.41
N LEU A 128 -5.84 24.58 1.60
CA LEU A 128 -6.96 25.02 2.40
C LEU A 128 -6.71 24.76 3.89
N PHE A 129 -6.22 23.58 4.23
CA PHE A 129 -5.91 23.17 5.60
C PHE A 129 -4.84 22.08 5.55
N GLU A 130 -3.94 22.05 6.51
CA GLU A 130 -2.98 20.96 6.65
C GLU A 130 -2.60 20.69 8.10
N ARG A 131 -2.29 19.44 8.41
CA ARG A 131 -1.66 19.01 9.67
C ARG A 131 -0.59 17.99 9.37
N TRP A 132 0.54 18.10 10.07
CA TRP A 132 1.64 17.16 10.04
C TRP A 132 1.75 16.46 11.39
N PHE A 133 1.97 15.15 11.39
CA PHE A 133 1.97 14.33 12.60
C PHE A 133 2.86 13.10 12.45
N ARG A 134 3.37 12.58 13.58
CA ARG A 134 4.02 11.26 13.62
C ARG A 134 2.94 10.19 13.59
N CYS A 135 2.96 9.33 12.59
CA CYS A 135 1.96 8.28 12.41
C CYS A 135 2.38 6.98 13.13
N GLU A 136 1.63 6.61 14.15
CA GLU A 136 1.73 5.33 14.88
C GLU A 136 0.51 4.44 14.58
N ASP A 137 -0.68 5.05 14.53
CA ASP A 137 -1.94 4.43 14.10
C ASP A 137 -2.72 5.44 13.26
N LEU A 138 -2.65 5.26 11.94
CA LEU A 138 -3.24 6.17 10.96
C LEU A 138 -4.76 6.35 11.18
N VAL A 139 -5.49 5.26 11.46
CA VAL A 139 -6.95 5.32 11.57
C VAL A 139 -7.38 6.15 12.77
N THR A 140 -6.74 5.92 13.93
CA THR A 140 -7.09 6.64 15.16
C THR A 140 -6.63 8.10 15.13
N GLN A 141 -5.51 8.40 14.47
CA GLN A 141 -4.93 9.75 14.43
C GLN A 141 -5.55 10.64 13.35
N LEU A 142 -6.06 10.07 12.24
CA LEU A 142 -6.74 10.86 11.22
C LEU A 142 -8.10 11.39 11.69
N ALA A 143 -8.87 10.61 12.45
CA ALA A 143 -10.20 11.00 12.92
C ALA A 143 -10.26 12.38 13.63
N PRO A 144 -9.39 12.70 14.61
CA PRO A 144 -9.39 14.02 15.24
C PRO A 144 -8.95 15.14 14.29
N ILE A 145 -8.01 14.90 13.37
CA ILE A 145 -7.56 15.90 12.38
C ILE A 145 -8.69 16.23 11.40
N ILE A 146 -9.41 15.22 10.92
CA ILE A 146 -10.58 15.38 10.04
C ILE A 146 -11.67 16.18 10.76
N LYS A 147 -11.93 15.86 12.04
CA LYS A 147 -12.88 16.63 12.87
C LYS A 147 -12.45 18.09 13.04
N GLU A 148 -11.16 18.33 13.25
CA GLU A 148 -10.60 19.68 13.33
C GLU A 148 -10.86 20.45 12.03
N PHE A 149 -10.57 19.85 10.87
CA PHE A 149 -10.87 20.48 9.58
C PHE A 149 -12.34 20.85 9.43
N PHE A 150 -13.26 19.92 9.68
CA PHE A 150 -14.70 20.18 9.52
C PHE A 150 -15.27 21.21 10.51
N THR A 151 -14.54 21.53 11.58
CA THR A 151 -14.90 22.58 12.55
C THR A 151 -14.08 23.86 12.38
N SER A 152 -13.18 23.91 11.40
CA SER A 152 -12.28 25.03 11.14
C SER A 152 -12.93 26.17 10.36
N GLU A 153 -12.36 27.36 10.52
CA GLU A 153 -12.73 28.54 9.73
C GLU A 153 -12.42 28.33 8.23
N GLN A 154 -11.36 27.58 7.91
CA GLN A 154 -10.97 27.23 6.55
C GLN A 154 -12.06 26.40 5.86
N CYS A 155 -12.60 25.37 6.52
CA CYS A 155 -13.74 24.62 5.98
C CYS A 155 -14.98 25.51 5.83
N ARG A 156 -15.25 26.39 6.80
CA ARG A 156 -16.43 27.29 6.79
C ARG A 156 -16.38 28.31 5.64
N THR A 157 -15.22 28.90 5.40
CA THR A 157 -15.03 30.03 4.46
C THR A 157 -14.49 29.62 3.11
N ARG A 158 -13.95 28.39 3.00
CA ARG A 158 -13.18 27.90 1.85
C ARG A 158 -12.01 28.83 1.47
N THR A 159 -11.50 29.62 2.42
CA THR A 159 -10.38 30.54 2.21
C THR A 159 -9.05 29.84 2.55
N PRO A 160 -8.03 29.90 1.67
CA PRO A 160 -6.76 29.22 1.89
C PRO A 160 -6.00 29.77 3.08
N LEU A 161 -5.02 28.99 3.58
CA LEU A 161 -4.09 29.45 4.60
C LEU A 161 -3.32 30.69 4.12
N THR A 162 -3.26 31.71 4.97
CA THR A 162 -2.41 32.90 4.75
C THR A 162 -0.93 32.50 4.80
N ALA A 163 -0.04 33.34 4.25
CA ALA A 163 1.40 33.06 4.28
C ALA A 163 1.95 32.85 5.72
N ALA A 164 1.38 33.51 6.72
CA ALA A 164 1.77 33.34 8.13
C ALA A 164 1.23 32.04 8.77
N GLN A 165 0.22 31.40 8.15
CA GLN A 165 -0.38 30.15 8.63
C GLN A 165 0.12 28.91 7.88
N ARG A 166 0.72 29.08 6.70
CA ARG A 166 1.33 28.00 5.93
C ARG A 166 2.59 27.52 6.64
N VAL A 167 2.77 26.21 6.69
CA VAL A 167 3.99 25.60 7.20
C VAL A 167 4.71 24.97 6.02
N ASP A 168 6.02 25.18 5.92
CA ASP A 168 6.79 24.47 4.90
C ASP A 168 6.65 22.96 5.14
N PRO A 169 6.38 22.16 4.09
CA PRO A 169 6.37 20.71 4.23
C PRO A 169 7.67 20.22 4.86
N PRO A 170 7.62 19.28 5.82
CA PRO A 170 8.81 18.78 6.51
C PRO A 170 9.79 18.06 5.56
N PHE A 171 9.33 17.69 4.36
CA PHE A 171 10.11 17.11 3.28
C PHE A 171 9.61 17.61 1.92
N PRO A 172 10.45 17.58 0.86
CA PRO A 172 10.01 17.90 -0.49
C PRO A 172 8.91 16.93 -0.94
N LEU A 173 7.77 17.46 -1.37
CA LEU A 173 6.69 16.65 -1.94
C LEU A 173 7.11 16.09 -3.29
N GLU A 174 6.77 14.84 -3.54
CA GLU A 174 6.98 14.24 -4.85
C GLU A 174 5.80 14.62 -5.74
N VAL A 175 5.96 15.72 -6.47
CA VAL A 175 4.98 16.17 -7.46
C VAL A 175 5.54 16.06 -8.88
N GLU A 176 6.85 16.03 -9.09
CA GLU A 176 7.40 16.09 -10.46
C GLU A 176 7.48 14.72 -11.15
N ARG A 177 7.70 13.65 -10.37
CA ARG A 177 7.79 12.29 -10.88
C ARG A 177 6.47 11.85 -11.51
N GLU A 178 6.56 11.42 -12.77
CA GLU A 178 5.46 10.74 -13.44
C GLU A 178 5.25 9.36 -12.80
N VAL A 179 4.02 9.06 -12.39
CA VAL A 179 3.67 7.75 -11.84
C VAL A 179 3.43 6.73 -12.96
N GLU A 180 3.92 5.49 -12.77
CA GLU A 180 3.58 4.38 -13.67
C GLU A 180 2.06 4.14 -13.68
N PRO A 181 1.44 3.81 -14.83
CA PRO A 181 0.01 3.55 -14.89
C PRO A 181 -0.37 2.27 -14.10
N PRO A 182 -1.63 2.13 -13.66
CA PRO A 182 -2.13 0.88 -13.12
C PRO A 182 -1.85 -0.30 -14.05
N LEU A 183 -1.36 -1.39 -13.45
CA LEU A 183 -0.90 -2.58 -14.13
C LEU A 183 -2.01 -3.65 -14.11
N PRO A 184 -2.57 -4.05 -15.27
CA PRO A 184 -3.52 -5.15 -15.34
C PRO A 184 -2.81 -6.46 -15.05
N PHE A 185 -3.00 -6.98 -13.82
CA PHE A 185 -2.17 -8.03 -13.26
C PHE A 185 -2.30 -9.35 -14.02
N SER A 186 -3.52 -9.82 -14.29
CA SER A 186 -3.73 -11.10 -15.00
C SER A 186 -3.13 -11.09 -16.42
N PRO A 187 -3.38 -10.08 -17.27
CA PRO A 187 -2.70 -9.97 -18.56
C PRO A 187 -1.17 -9.86 -18.44
N TRP A 188 -0.67 -9.11 -17.46
CA TRP A 188 0.77 -9.02 -17.21
C TRP A 188 1.37 -10.38 -16.82
N LEU A 189 0.72 -11.10 -15.90
CA LEU A 189 1.16 -12.40 -15.40
C LEU A 189 1.22 -13.43 -16.54
N GLN A 190 0.22 -13.43 -17.43
CA GLN A 190 0.22 -14.32 -18.60
C GLN A 190 1.43 -14.10 -19.51
N ARG A 191 1.84 -12.84 -19.73
CA ARG A 191 3.07 -12.53 -20.49
C ARG A 191 4.35 -12.99 -19.79
N GLN A 192 4.32 -13.11 -18.47
CA GLN A 192 5.47 -13.54 -17.66
C GLN A 192 5.56 -15.06 -17.44
N ARG A 193 4.56 -15.85 -17.86
CA ARG A 193 4.49 -17.29 -17.55
C ARG A 193 5.75 -18.06 -17.93
N VAL A 194 6.32 -17.82 -19.11
CA VAL A 194 7.55 -18.49 -19.55
C VAL A 194 8.71 -18.18 -18.59
N ASN A 195 8.91 -16.91 -18.23
CA ASN A 195 9.95 -16.52 -17.30
C ASN A 195 9.76 -17.18 -15.91
N LEU A 196 8.52 -17.22 -15.42
CA LEU A 196 8.19 -17.82 -14.12
C LEU A 196 8.37 -19.35 -14.12
N LEU A 197 8.05 -20.03 -15.23
CA LEU A 197 8.27 -21.48 -15.40
C LEU A 197 9.76 -21.83 -15.41
N GLU A 198 10.60 -20.93 -15.91
CA GLU A 198 12.06 -21.06 -15.87
C GLU A 198 12.68 -20.62 -14.53
N GLY A 199 11.85 -20.37 -13.50
CA GLY A 199 12.31 -19.97 -12.17
C GLY A 199 12.78 -18.51 -12.06
N ARG A 200 12.58 -17.69 -13.10
CA ARG A 200 12.98 -16.28 -13.12
C ARG A 200 11.89 -15.40 -12.52
N ALA A 201 12.07 -14.97 -11.28
CA ALA A 201 11.15 -14.03 -10.62
C ALA A 201 11.00 -12.72 -11.40
N GLN A 202 9.78 -12.20 -11.47
CA GLN A 202 9.46 -10.99 -12.26
C GLN A 202 8.99 -9.85 -11.36
N ARG A 203 9.29 -8.61 -11.75
CA ARG A 203 8.85 -7.40 -11.05
C ARG A 203 7.73 -6.73 -11.85
N PRO A 204 6.53 -6.51 -11.27
CA PRO A 204 5.45 -5.82 -11.95
C PRO A 204 5.80 -4.38 -12.34
N PHE A 205 6.39 -3.62 -11.40
CA PHE A 205 6.82 -2.24 -11.59
C PHE A 205 8.31 -2.17 -11.89
N LYS A 206 8.71 -1.33 -12.85
CA LYS A 206 10.11 -1.24 -13.34
C LYS A 206 10.85 -0.03 -12.81
N GLY A 207 10.14 0.96 -12.29
CA GLY A 207 10.72 2.16 -11.70
C GLY A 207 11.58 1.86 -10.49
N ARG A 208 12.25 2.91 -10.00
CA ARG A 208 12.96 2.85 -8.72
C ARG A 208 11.94 3.04 -7.61
N TYR A 209 11.82 2.05 -6.74
CA TYR A 209 10.91 2.02 -5.62
C TYR A 209 11.63 1.44 -4.39
N GLU A 210 11.22 1.91 -3.22
CA GLU A 210 11.55 1.27 -1.95
C GLU A 210 10.94 -0.15 -1.91
N THR A 211 9.69 -0.26 -2.35
CA THR A 211 8.88 -1.47 -2.38
C THR A 211 9.49 -2.51 -3.30
N GLN A 212 9.77 -3.68 -2.75
CA GLN A 212 10.24 -4.85 -3.48
C GLN A 212 9.10 -5.81 -3.75
N LEU A 213 8.28 -5.52 -4.76
CA LEU A 213 7.26 -6.43 -5.24
C LEU A 213 7.83 -7.38 -6.30
N LYS A 214 7.75 -8.69 -6.03
CA LYS A 214 8.19 -9.75 -6.95
C LYS A 214 7.12 -10.82 -7.07
N ILE A 215 6.99 -11.37 -8.27
CA ILE A 215 6.17 -12.55 -8.55
C ILE A 215 7.12 -13.72 -8.83
N TYR A 216 6.91 -14.80 -8.10
CA TYR A 216 7.67 -16.03 -8.20
C TYR A 216 6.82 -17.14 -8.82
N GLY A 217 7.47 -17.96 -9.66
CA GLY A 217 6.97 -19.28 -10.04
C GLY A 217 7.61 -20.38 -9.20
N ALA A 218 7.64 -21.60 -9.73
CA ALA A 218 8.28 -22.74 -9.09
C ALA A 218 9.77 -22.50 -8.80
N GLY A 219 10.29 -23.13 -7.75
CA GLY A 219 11.71 -23.06 -7.41
C GLY A 219 11.97 -22.99 -5.90
N GLN A 220 13.17 -22.58 -5.54
CA GLN A 220 13.58 -22.43 -4.16
C GLN A 220 14.19 -21.05 -3.95
N SER A 221 14.00 -20.50 -2.75
CA SER A 221 14.61 -19.25 -2.31
C SER A 221 14.82 -19.33 -0.81
N GLU A 222 15.70 -18.49 -0.30
CA GLU A 222 15.94 -18.33 1.13
C GLU A 222 15.83 -16.84 1.48
N GLY A 223 15.35 -16.56 2.67
CA GLY A 223 15.49 -15.26 3.32
C GLY A 223 16.50 -15.37 4.44
N ASP A 224 17.46 -14.45 4.48
CA ASP A 224 18.59 -14.47 5.42
C ASP A 224 18.37 -13.52 6.61
N GLY A 225 17.12 -13.29 6.99
CA GLY A 225 16.78 -12.38 8.08
C GLY A 225 16.81 -10.92 7.64
N GLU A 226 15.95 -10.60 6.69
CA GLU A 226 15.76 -9.25 6.16
C GLU A 226 15.46 -8.25 7.28
N GLU A 227 15.91 -6.99 7.12
CA GLU A 227 15.66 -5.92 8.10
C GLU A 227 14.19 -5.46 8.18
N ALA A 228 13.33 -6.02 7.32
CA ALA A 228 11.92 -5.68 7.22
C ALA A 228 11.07 -6.95 7.09
N ASP A 229 9.79 -6.84 7.45
CA ASP A 229 8.84 -7.93 7.30
C ASP A 229 8.70 -8.31 5.83
N THR A 230 8.49 -9.61 5.60
CA THR A 230 8.19 -10.17 4.29
C THR A 230 6.76 -10.69 4.28
N TRP A 231 5.96 -10.26 3.30
CA TRP A 231 4.65 -10.84 3.06
C TRP A 231 4.64 -11.68 1.79
N ILE A 232 4.20 -12.93 1.93
CA ILE A 232 4.02 -13.88 0.83
C ILE A 232 2.53 -14.11 0.67
N TRP A 233 2.03 -14.06 -0.57
CA TRP A 233 0.69 -14.50 -0.92
C TRP A 233 0.75 -15.53 -2.04
N GLN A 234 0.39 -16.77 -1.72
CA GLN A 234 0.35 -17.91 -2.63
C GLN A 234 -0.90 -17.82 -3.50
N MET A 235 -0.82 -17.16 -4.64
CA MET A 235 -2.00 -16.89 -5.48
C MET A 235 -2.50 -18.13 -6.23
N GLU A 236 -1.60 -19.00 -6.67
CA GLU A 236 -1.91 -20.25 -7.40
C GLU A 236 -1.00 -21.39 -6.94
N GLY A 237 -1.49 -22.63 -6.91
CA GLY A 237 -0.68 -23.80 -6.55
C GLY A 237 -0.24 -23.80 -5.09
N THR A 238 0.83 -24.53 -4.79
CA THR A 238 1.29 -24.77 -3.41
C THR A 238 2.77 -24.40 -3.22
N SER A 239 3.11 -24.04 -1.99
CA SER A 239 4.50 -23.90 -1.55
C SER A 239 4.65 -24.27 -0.08
N ARG A 240 5.89 -24.28 0.41
CA ARG A 240 6.23 -24.54 1.82
C ARG A 240 7.30 -23.57 2.28
N VAL A 241 7.08 -22.92 3.41
CA VAL A 241 8.05 -22.05 4.08
C VAL A 241 8.54 -22.76 5.34
N ALA A 242 9.84 -23.01 5.42
CA ALA A 242 10.49 -23.56 6.60
C ALA A 242 11.17 -22.43 7.39
N VAL A 243 10.86 -22.33 8.69
CA VAL A 243 11.46 -21.38 9.64
C VAL A 243 11.93 -22.18 10.85
N GLY A 244 13.25 -22.29 11.03
CA GLY A 244 13.83 -23.22 12.02
C GLY A 244 13.33 -24.64 11.77
N ASP A 245 12.77 -25.28 12.79
CA ASP A 245 12.24 -26.64 12.72
C ASP A 245 10.78 -26.71 12.24
N VAL A 246 10.12 -25.57 12.01
CA VAL A 246 8.71 -25.49 11.61
C VAL A 246 8.61 -25.36 10.09
N THR A 247 7.77 -26.19 9.46
CA THR A 247 7.42 -26.05 8.04
C THR A 247 5.95 -25.73 7.89
N LEU A 248 5.66 -24.58 7.27
CA LEU A 248 4.32 -24.06 7.03
C LEU A 248 3.94 -24.31 5.56
N PRO A 249 2.93 -25.16 5.28
CA PRO A 249 2.39 -25.29 3.94
C PRO A 249 1.55 -24.05 3.58
N LEU A 250 1.66 -23.61 2.34
CA LEU A 250 0.84 -22.56 1.76
C LEU A 250 0.07 -23.16 0.59
N GLY A 251 -1.26 -23.21 0.73
CA GLY A 251 -2.19 -23.55 -0.33
C GLY A 251 -2.54 -22.36 -1.22
N PRO A 252 -3.35 -22.56 -2.27
CA PRO A 252 -3.88 -21.46 -3.06
C PRO A 252 -4.66 -20.48 -2.18
N ASP A 253 -4.40 -19.19 -2.39
CA ASP A 253 -4.95 -18.05 -1.65
C ASP A 253 -4.43 -17.87 -0.21
N ASP A 254 -3.56 -18.75 0.27
CA ASP A 254 -2.90 -18.58 1.57
C ASP A 254 -1.83 -17.49 1.53
N SER A 255 -1.71 -16.74 2.60
CA SER A 255 -0.68 -15.75 2.83
C SER A 255 0.07 -15.99 4.14
N LEU A 256 1.29 -15.48 4.22
CA LEU A 256 2.14 -15.57 5.40
C LEU A 256 2.94 -14.28 5.54
N LEU A 257 2.86 -13.69 6.74
CA LEU A 257 3.79 -12.65 7.16
C LEU A 257 4.96 -13.29 7.91
N ILE A 258 6.17 -13.07 7.41
CA ILE A 258 7.42 -13.50 8.01
C ILE A 258 8.06 -12.24 8.65
N PRO A 259 8.26 -12.22 9.98
CA PRO A 259 8.79 -11.05 10.68
C PRO A 259 10.23 -10.73 10.27
N ALA A 260 10.60 -9.45 10.30
CA ALA A 260 11.97 -8.99 10.15
C ALA A 260 12.95 -9.79 11.02
N GLY A 261 14.15 -10.07 10.49
CA GLY A 261 15.20 -10.87 11.13
C GLY A 261 14.96 -12.39 11.11
N THR A 262 13.82 -12.85 10.59
CA THR A 262 13.51 -14.28 10.52
C THR A 262 14.17 -14.91 9.30
N ARG A 263 15.04 -15.89 9.52
CA ARG A 263 15.58 -16.73 8.44
C ARG A 263 14.57 -17.79 8.01
N TYR A 264 14.43 -17.98 6.71
CA TYR A 264 13.50 -18.98 6.18
C TYR A 264 13.97 -19.59 4.86
N GLN A 265 13.51 -20.80 4.57
CA GLN A 265 13.63 -21.43 3.26
C GLN A 265 12.25 -21.55 2.64
N TRP A 266 12.11 -21.20 1.37
CA TRP A 266 10.85 -21.22 0.66
C TRP A 266 10.93 -22.07 -0.60
N LYS A 267 10.22 -23.19 -0.58
CA LYS A 267 10.12 -24.13 -1.70
C LYS A 267 8.74 -24.04 -2.35
N ARG A 268 8.73 -23.73 -3.64
CA ARG A 268 7.54 -23.47 -4.46
C ARG A 268 7.35 -24.57 -5.49
N ASP A 269 6.19 -25.19 -5.50
CA ASP A 269 5.91 -26.34 -6.35
C ASP A 269 5.70 -25.92 -7.82
N VAL A 270 5.81 -26.88 -8.74
CA VAL A 270 5.62 -26.64 -10.18
C VAL A 270 4.20 -26.12 -10.44
N GLY A 271 4.10 -25.08 -11.29
CA GLY A 271 2.81 -24.48 -11.67
C GLY A 271 2.24 -23.50 -10.65
N CYS A 272 2.94 -23.22 -9.55
CA CYS A 272 2.50 -22.21 -8.59
C CYS A 272 2.83 -20.78 -9.06
N THR A 273 2.11 -19.81 -8.48
CA THR A 273 2.40 -18.38 -8.59
C THR A 273 2.28 -17.76 -7.21
N SER A 274 3.30 -17.04 -6.78
CA SER A 274 3.34 -16.40 -5.48
C SER A 274 3.75 -14.95 -5.59
N LEU A 275 3.04 -14.07 -4.90
CA LEU A 275 3.44 -12.69 -4.67
C LEU A 275 4.36 -12.64 -3.44
N TYR A 276 5.44 -11.87 -3.55
CA TYR A 276 6.38 -11.56 -2.49
C TYR A 276 6.50 -10.05 -2.40
N LEU A 277 6.41 -9.50 -1.18
CA LEU A 277 6.56 -8.08 -0.95
C LEU A 277 7.33 -7.78 0.33
N VAL A 278 8.24 -6.81 0.22
CA VAL A 278 8.97 -6.19 1.33
C VAL A 278 8.99 -4.67 1.10
N GLN A 279 8.79 -3.89 2.16
CA GLN A 279 9.05 -2.45 2.19
C GLN A 279 10.09 -2.19 3.28
N ASN A 280 11.36 -2.11 2.86
CA ASN A 280 12.47 -1.87 3.78
C ASN A 280 12.84 -0.37 3.75
N PRO A 281 12.68 0.37 4.87
CA PRO A 281 13.00 1.79 4.95
C PRO A 281 14.47 2.10 4.62
N SER A 282 15.42 1.15 4.77
CA SER A 282 16.82 1.37 4.38
C SER A 282 17.01 1.50 2.85
N ARG A 283 15.97 1.18 2.06
CA ARG A 283 15.93 1.34 0.60
C ARG A 283 15.19 2.59 0.15
N LYS A 284 14.73 3.43 1.09
CA LYS A 284 14.02 4.66 0.79
C LYS A 284 14.83 5.52 -0.16
N LEU A 285 14.16 6.05 -1.18
CA LEU A 285 14.81 6.92 -2.14
C LEU A 285 15.11 8.29 -1.51
N PRO A 286 16.31 8.85 -1.75
CA PRO A 286 16.62 10.20 -1.28
C PRO A 286 15.72 11.22 -2.01
N TYR A 287 15.49 12.37 -1.38
CA TYR A 287 14.47 13.32 -1.81
C TYR A 287 14.60 13.83 -3.26
N ASN A 288 15.80 13.77 -3.85
CA ASN A 288 16.12 14.29 -5.19
C ASN A 288 16.62 13.21 -6.19
N SER A 289 16.33 11.92 -5.97
CA SER A 289 16.67 10.90 -6.97
C SER A 289 15.62 10.85 -8.08
N HIS A 290 15.77 11.72 -9.09
CA HIS A 290 15.08 11.58 -10.37
C HIS A 290 15.80 10.57 -11.27
#